data_AF-A0A328T9L4-F1
#
_entry.id   AF-A0A328T9L4-F1
#
_cell.length_a   1.000
_cell.length_b   1.000
_cell.length_c   1.000
_cell.angle_alpha   90.00
_cell.angle_beta   90.00
_cell.angle_gamma   90.00
#
_symmetry.space_group_name_H-M   'P 1'
#
loop_
_entity.id
_entity.type
_entity.pdbx_description
1 polymer ?
#
loop_
_entity_poly.entity_id
_entity_poly.type
_entity_poly.pdbx_seq_one_letter_code
_entity_poly.pdbx_strand_id
1 'polypeptide(L)'
;MTQRIVYKIICQDGVWSVSQGDEFVGAFMLCESAVKFAGLVAQRNYESDGRPAAVCLDDGEQTVDIILHGERDPAAQALAWLRRVSALRKGRESGARNDMHLSRSA
;
A
#
# COMPACT_ATOMS: atom_id res chain seq x y z
N MET A 1 -3.67 -15.98 20.81
CA MET A 1 -3.10 -15.23 19.67
C MET A 1 -3.98 -14.01 19.46
N THR A 2 -3.48 -12.80 19.67
CA THR A 2 -4.29 -11.57 19.52
C THR A 2 -4.55 -11.34 18.03
N GLN A 3 -5.81 -11.40 17.60
CA GLN A 3 -6.17 -11.07 16.22
C GLN A 3 -5.90 -9.58 15.98
N ARG A 4 -5.06 -9.29 14.98
CA ARG A 4 -4.79 -7.92 14.52
C ARG A 4 -5.93 -7.42 13.63
N ILE A 5 -6.25 -6.14 13.72
CA ILE A 5 -7.15 -5.47 12.77
C ILE A 5 -6.36 -5.18 11.48
N VAL A 6 -6.94 -5.44 10.32
CA VAL A 6 -6.30 -5.15 9.03
C VAL A 6 -7.17 -4.21 8.23
N TYR A 7 -6.62 -3.05 7.87
CA TYR A 7 -7.23 -2.13 6.91
C TYR A 7 -6.68 -2.46 5.52
N LYS A 8 -7.56 -2.69 4.55
CA LYS A 8 -7.16 -2.89 3.16
C LYS A 8 -7.12 -1.53 2.46
N ILE A 9 -6.01 -1.21 1.81
CA ILE A 9 -5.87 0.00 1.01
C ILE A 9 -5.52 -0.39 -0.42
N ILE A 10 -6.41 -0.11 -1.36
CA ILE A 10 -6.28 -0.52 -2.75
C ILE A 10 -6.17 0.70 -3.65
N CYS A 11 -5.19 0.71 -4.55
CA CYS A 11 -5.11 1.68 -5.64
C CYS A 11 -5.94 1.20 -6.83
N GLN A 12 -6.95 1.97 -7.22
CA GLN A 12 -7.75 1.75 -8.44
C GLN A 12 -7.88 3.08 -9.16
N ASP A 13 -7.50 3.12 -10.44
CA ASP A 13 -7.57 4.31 -11.29
C ASP A 13 -6.95 5.57 -10.66
N GLY A 14 -5.87 5.40 -9.90
CA GLY A 14 -5.16 6.49 -9.20
C GLY A 14 -5.78 6.92 -7.87
N VAL A 15 -6.83 6.25 -7.41
CA VAL A 15 -7.50 6.50 -6.13
C VAL A 15 -7.16 5.39 -5.14
N TRP A 16 -6.73 5.76 -3.94
CA TRP A 16 -6.42 4.86 -2.82
C TRP A 16 -7.62 4.75 -1.89
N SER A 17 -8.35 3.63 -1.99
CA SER A 17 -9.53 3.36 -1.17
C SER A 17 -9.16 2.55 0.07
N VAL A 18 -9.61 2.97 1.24
CA VAL A 18 -9.38 2.33 2.55
C VAL A 18 -10.64 1.61 2.98
N SER A 19 -10.52 0.33 3.33
CA SER A 19 -11.60 -0.50 3.87
C SER A 19 -11.16 -1.22 5.14
N GLN A 20 -12.07 -1.46 6.07
CA GLN A 20 -11.85 -2.30 7.25
C GLN A 20 -12.77 -3.52 7.14
N GLY A 21 -12.21 -4.70 6.85
CA GLY A 21 -13.04 -5.82 6.40
C GLY A 21 -13.76 -5.44 5.09
N ASP A 22 -15.09 -5.53 5.09
CA ASP A 22 -15.94 -5.18 3.94
C ASP A 22 -16.48 -3.74 3.99
N GLU A 23 -16.17 -2.97 5.04
CA GLU A 23 -16.67 -1.61 5.22
C GLU A 23 -15.71 -0.59 4.60
N PHE A 24 -16.23 0.26 3.72
CA PHE A 24 -15.49 1.39 3.15
C PHE A 24 -15.33 2.51 4.19
N VAL A 25 -14.10 3.00 4.37
CA VAL A 25 -13.76 4.01 5.39
C VAL A 25 -13.34 5.34 4.76
N GLY A 26 -12.77 5.33 3.55
CA GLY A 26 -12.38 6.58 2.88
C GLY A 26 -11.60 6.38 1.57
N ALA A 27 -11.41 7.45 0.82
CA ALA A 27 -10.67 7.46 -0.45
C ALA A 27 -9.74 8.67 -0.55
N PHE A 28 -8.54 8.47 -1.11
CA PHE A 28 -7.49 9.48 -1.15
C PHE A 28 -6.75 9.46 -2.50
N MET A 29 -6.29 10.63 -2.95
CA MET A 29 -5.44 10.73 -4.15
C MET A 29 -3.99 10.28 -3.91
N LEU A 30 -3.55 10.25 -2.66
CA LEU A 30 -2.18 9.89 -2.28
C LEU A 30 -2.20 8.70 -1.32
N CYS A 31 -1.38 7.70 -1.60
CA CYS A 31 -1.19 6.53 -0.74
C CYS A 31 -0.78 6.91 0.68
N GLU A 32 0.13 7.89 0.81
CA GLU A 32 0.60 8.37 2.11
C GLU A 32 -0.55 8.90 2.97
N SER A 33 -1.48 9.64 2.35
CA SER A 33 -2.67 10.17 3.03
C SER A 33 -3.60 9.04 3.48
N ALA A 34 -3.80 8.02 2.64
CA ALA A 34 -4.60 6.85 3.00
C ALA A 34 -4.02 6.08 4.20
N VAL A 35 -2.70 5.89 4.23
CA VAL A 35 -2.01 5.21 5.34
C VAL A 35 -2.07 6.04 6.62
N LYS A 36 -1.84 7.36 6.54
CA LYS A 36 -1.98 8.27 7.69
C LYS A 36 -3.39 8.22 8.26
N PHE A 37 -4.40 8.25 7.40
CA PHE A 37 -5.79 8.14 7.81
C PHE A 37 -6.08 6.81 8.52
N ALA A 38 -5.67 5.68 7.93
CA ALA A 38 -5.81 4.37 8.57
C ALA A 38 -5.08 4.30 9.92
N GLY A 39 -3.90 4.92 10.03
CA GLY A 39 -3.16 5.05 11.28
C GLY A 39 -3.91 5.85 12.35
N LEU A 40 -4.55 6.97 11.99
CA LEU A 40 -5.37 7.76 12.92
C LEU A 40 -6.58 6.97 13.44
N VAL A 41 -7.29 6.27 12.54
CA VAL A 41 -8.44 5.42 12.91
C VAL A 41 -7.99 4.25 13.79
N ALA A 42 -6.88 3.61 13.41
CA ALA A 42 -6.29 2.52 14.19
C ALA A 42 -5.86 2.96 15.58
N GLN A 43 -5.21 4.11 15.72
CA GLN A 43 -4.78 4.63 17.01
C GLN A 43 -5.97 4.86 17.95
N ARG A 44 -7.02 5.50 17.44
CA ARG A 44 -8.27 5.70 18.19
C ARG A 44 -8.89 4.38 18.64
N ASN A 45 -8.91 3.37 17.77
CA ASN A 45 -9.47 2.06 18.10
C ASN A 45 -8.60 1.30 19.10
N TYR A 46 -7.27 1.36 18.95
CA TYR A 46 -6.31 0.74 19.86
C TYR A 46 -6.44 1.27 21.29
N GLU A 47 -6.65 2.58 21.45
CA GLU A 47 -6.92 3.20 22.75
C GLU A 47 -8.20 2.67 23.41
N SER A 48 -9.16 2.20 22.60
CA SER A 48 -10.43 1.64 23.09
C SER A 48 -10.40 0.13 23.35
N ASP A 49 -9.68 -0.65 22.54
CA ASP A 49 -9.79 -2.11 22.52
C ASP A 49 -8.46 -2.86 22.66
N GLY A 50 -7.33 -2.16 22.64
CA GLY A 50 -5.97 -2.71 22.78
C GLY A 50 -5.53 -3.62 21.63
N ARG A 51 -6.24 -3.63 20.49
CA ARG A 51 -5.94 -4.55 19.38
C ARG A 51 -5.00 -3.90 18.36
N PRO A 52 -3.81 -4.47 18.12
CA PRO A 52 -2.89 -3.90 17.16
C PRO A 52 -3.48 -3.96 15.74
N ALA A 53 -3.21 -2.93 14.96
CA ALA A 53 -3.61 -2.85 13.56
C ALA A 53 -2.44 -2.85 12.57
N ALA A 54 -2.77 -3.21 11.33
CA ALA A 54 -1.91 -3.11 10.16
C ALA A 54 -2.71 -2.59 8.95
N VAL A 55 -2.01 -2.08 7.94
CA VAL A 55 -2.56 -1.91 6.60
C VAL A 55 -2.04 -2.98 5.67
N CYS A 56 -2.90 -3.50 4.79
CA CYS A 56 -2.52 -4.25 3.61
C CYS A 56 -2.64 -3.30 2.41
N LEU A 57 -1.51 -2.84 1.88
CA LEU A 57 -1.46 -2.02 0.68
C LEU A 57 -1.47 -2.92 -0.54
N ASP A 58 -2.31 -2.59 -1.51
CA ASP A 58 -2.44 -3.26 -2.79
C ASP A 58 -2.47 -2.21 -3.91
N ASP A 59 -1.57 -2.30 -4.88
CA ASP A 59 -1.56 -1.39 -6.02
C ASP A 59 -2.10 -1.98 -7.33
N GLY A 60 -2.75 -3.14 -7.24
CA GLY A 60 -3.31 -3.91 -8.35
C GLY A 60 -2.38 -5.00 -8.88
N GLU A 61 -1.07 -4.90 -8.62
CA GLU A 61 -0.09 -5.92 -9.02
C GLU A 61 0.73 -6.46 -7.84
N GLN A 62 0.97 -5.62 -6.84
CA GLN A 62 1.82 -5.93 -5.70
C GLN A 62 1.11 -5.62 -4.40
N THR A 63 1.43 -6.38 -3.35
CA THR A 63 0.90 -6.16 -2.01
C THR A 63 1.98 -6.07 -0.95
N VAL A 64 1.71 -5.33 0.14
CA VAL A 64 2.56 -5.29 1.33
C VAL A 64 1.74 -5.05 2.60
N ASP A 65 2.10 -5.75 3.68
CA ASP A 65 1.57 -5.48 5.01
C ASP A 65 2.48 -4.48 5.76
N ILE A 66 1.91 -3.42 6.33
CA ILE A 66 2.61 -2.43 7.15
C ILE A 66 1.94 -2.36 8.52
N ILE A 67 2.72 -2.60 9.58
CA ILE A 67 2.25 -2.51 10.97
C ILE A 67 2.06 -1.04 11.35
N LEU A 68 0.92 -0.70 11.96
CA LEU A 68 0.59 0.67 12.32
C LEU A 68 1.11 1.08 13.71
N HIS A 69 1.22 0.15 14.66
CA HIS A 69 1.71 0.42 16.02
C HIS A 69 3.11 -0.15 16.22
N GLY A 70 4.11 0.48 15.60
CA GLY A 70 5.51 0.10 15.74
C GLY A 70 6.43 1.32 15.79
N GLU A 71 7.73 1.08 15.96
CA GLU A 71 8.73 2.16 16.03
C GLU A 71 8.92 2.92 14.71
N ARG A 72 8.50 2.33 13.59
CA ARG A 72 8.69 2.88 12.25
C ARG A 72 7.43 3.59 11.78
N ASP A 73 7.61 4.78 11.20
CA ASP A 73 6.53 5.53 10.55
C ASP A 73 5.89 4.70 9.43
N PRO A 74 4.60 4.32 9.54
CA PRO A 74 3.90 3.55 8.52
C PRO A 74 3.81 4.28 7.17
N ALA A 75 3.68 5.60 7.18
CA ALA A 75 3.57 6.40 5.97
C ALA A 75 4.88 6.42 5.17
N ALA A 76 6.01 6.56 5.87
CA ALA A 76 7.33 6.45 5.26
C ALA A 76 7.59 5.06 4.65
N GLN A 77 7.13 4.00 5.31
CA GLN A 77 7.22 2.62 4.79
C GLN A 77 6.40 2.44 3.51
N ALA A 78 5.19 2.99 3.47
CA ALA A 78 4.33 2.95 2.29
C ALA A 78 4.98 3.66 1.09
N LEU A 79 5.55 4.85 1.31
CA LEU A 79 6.27 5.59 0.28
C LEU A 79 7.50 4.83 -0.23
N ALA A 80 8.28 4.21 0.66
CA ALA A 80 9.43 3.41 0.27
C ALA A 80 9.03 2.21 -0.60
N TRP A 81 7.95 1.53 -0.22
CA TRP A 81 7.39 0.44 -1.01
C TRP A 81 6.92 0.90 -2.40
N LEU A 82 6.17 2.01 -2.48
CA LEU A 82 5.72 2.57 -3.77
C LEU A 82 6.86 2.91 -4.72
N ARG A 83 7.94 3.50 -4.20
CA ARG A 83 9.15 3.80 -4.98
C ARG A 83 9.76 2.54 -5.56
N ARG A 84 9.85 1.47 -4.74
CA ARG A 84 10.34 0.16 -5.18
C ARG A 84 9.44 -0.42 -6.28
N VAL A 85 8.12 -0.43 -6.11
CA VAL A 85 7.21 -0.98 -7.14
C VAL A 85 7.28 -0.19 -8.43
N SER A 86 7.33 1.14 -8.34
CA SER A 86 7.49 2.02 -9.50
C SER A 86 8.80 1.77 -10.26
N ALA A 87 9.90 1.50 -9.54
CA ALA A 87 11.19 1.16 -10.16
C ALA A 87 11.14 -0.20 -10.89
N LEU A 88 10.48 -1.21 -10.31
CA LEU A 88 10.29 -2.51 -10.94
C LEU A 88 9.52 -2.39 -12.27
N ARG A 89 8.51 -1.52 -12.33
CA ARG A 89 7.74 -1.25 -13.56
C ARG A 89 8.60 -0.62 -14.66
N LYS A 90 9.34 0.43 -14.33
CA LYS A 90 10.27 1.08 -15.27
C LYS A 90 11.32 0.10 -15.83
N GLY A 91 11.80 -0.82 -15.01
CA GLY A 91 12.74 -1.85 -15.44
C GLY A 91 12.14 -2.81 -16.46
N ARG A 92 10.88 -3.24 -16.26
CA ARG A 92 10.16 -4.12 -17.21
C ARG A 92 9.90 -3.44 -18.54
N GLU A 93 9.44 -2.19 -18.53
CA GLU A 93 9.21 -1.41 -19.75
C GLU A 93 10.51 -1.19 -20.55
N SER A 94 11.62 -0.97 -19.85
CA SER A 94 12.94 -0.81 -20.48
C SER A 94 13.47 -2.12 -21.06
N GLY A 95 13.23 -3.25 -20.40
CA GLY A 95 13.57 -4.58 -20.93
C GLY A 95 12.75 -4.94 -22.17
N ALA A 96 11.44 -4.73 -22.13
CA ALA A 96 10.53 -5.01 -23.25
C ALA A 96 10.86 -4.17 -24.51
N ARG A 97 11.34 -2.94 -24.35
CA ARG A 97 11.80 -2.10 -25.47
C ARG A 97 13.11 -2.60 -26.09
N ASN A 98 14.03 -3.14 -25.30
CA ASN A 98 15.29 -3.68 -25.80
C ASN A 98 15.11 -4.99 -26.58
N ASP A 99 14.22 -5.88 -26.14
CA ASP A 99 13.95 -7.14 -26.84
C ASP A 99 13.29 -6.93 -28.21
N MET A 100 12.47 -5.88 -28.34
CA MET A 100 11.84 -5.50 -29.61
C MET A 100 12.84 -4.91 -30.62
N HIS A 101 13.92 -4.27 -30.15
CA HIS A 101 14.96 -3.72 -31.02
C HIS A 101 15.92 -4.81 -31.54
N LEU A 102 16.14 -5.88 -30.77
CA LEU A 102 16.98 -7.02 -31.19
C LEU A 102 16.25 -7.92 -32.20
N SER A 103 14.93 -8.01 -32.12
CA SER A 103 14.11 -8.85 -33.01
C SER A 103 13.86 -8.25 -34.40
N ARG A 104 14.34 -7.02 -34.67
CA ARG A 104 14.20 -6.34 -35.98
C ARG A 104 15.50 -6.33 -36.81
N SER A 105 16.58 -6.90 -36.28
CA SER A 105 17.90 -6.90 -36.92
C SER A 105 18.36 -8.30 -37.33
N ALA A 106 17.44 -9.26 -37.47
CA ALA A 106 17.70 -10.61 -37.98
C ALA A 106 17.01 -10.83 -39.33
#